data_AF-T1KMF5-F1
#
_entry.id   AF-T1KMF5-F1
#
_cell.length_a   1.000
_cell.length_b   1.000
_cell.length_c   1.000
_cell.angle_alpha   90.00
_cell.angle_beta   90.00
_cell.angle_gamma   90.00
#
_symmetry.space_group_name_H-M   'P 1'
#
loop_
_entity.id
_entity.type
_entity.pdbx_description
1 polymer ?
#
loop_
_entity_poly.entity_id
_entity_poly.type
_entity_poly.pdbx_seq_one_letter_code
_entity_poly.pdbx_strand_id
1 'polypeptide(L)'
;MNADNINSDETVIKVKLSGEDYHDIVIDWTDTSQAYEQQVFSRLAEISGIPVKRTYDMCFLTGIYRGVWLRNKRAEPELSSDRYLLPQIGFNKEKVLNFTNGHEHFGLSPRLQCDDNKHFYICYFLVPERSLDEIECTRHFCHYSDNRVFLNRLKAIVTNDALQSQMAHLLVRPRWPFFDGLNLFELWFDTYRRFNVMQYYYRTCYLYHILQKQKYRSRYVPPQLYMRTHG
;
A
#
# COMPACT_ATOMS: atom_id res chain seq x y z
N MET A 1 -28.59 -8.08 3.88
CA MET A 1 -28.34 -7.63 2.49
C MET A 1 -29.63 -7.02 1.98
N ASN A 2 -29.70 -5.69 1.84
CA ASN A 2 -30.87 -5.04 1.24
C ASN A 2 -30.78 -5.14 -0.29
N ALA A 3 -31.87 -5.56 -0.93
CA ALA A 3 -31.96 -5.79 -2.37
C ALA A 3 -31.72 -4.50 -3.20
N ASP A 4 -31.86 -3.33 -2.60
CA ASP A 4 -31.79 -2.04 -3.29
C ASP A 4 -30.37 -1.67 -3.77
N ASN A 5 -29.32 -2.20 -3.12
CA ASN A 5 -27.94 -1.82 -3.42
C ASN A 5 -27.34 -2.59 -4.61
N ILE A 6 -27.95 -3.71 -5.01
CA ILE A 6 -27.49 -4.52 -6.17
C ILE A 6 -27.87 -3.84 -7.49
N ASN A 7 -28.91 -2.99 -7.49
CA ASN A 7 -29.45 -2.36 -8.69
C ASN A 7 -28.94 -0.93 -8.94
N SER A 8 -28.06 -0.40 -8.09
CA SER A 8 -27.46 0.93 -8.29
C SER A 8 -26.40 0.90 -9.38
N ASP A 9 -26.48 1.78 -10.37
CA ASP A 9 -25.47 1.91 -11.44
C ASP A 9 -24.09 2.36 -10.93
N GLU A 10 -24.05 2.88 -9.70
CA GLU A 10 -22.83 3.30 -9.04
C GLU A 10 -22.60 2.56 -7.72
N THR A 11 -21.34 2.46 -7.30
CA THR A 11 -20.95 2.04 -5.96
C THR A 11 -19.96 3.02 -5.36
N VAL A 12 -20.21 3.42 -4.12
CA VAL A 12 -19.35 4.36 -3.38
C VAL A 12 -18.57 3.61 -2.31
N ILE A 13 -17.25 3.76 -2.33
CA ILE A 13 -16.34 3.27 -1.30
C ILE A 13 -15.82 4.47 -0.52
N LYS A 14 -16.09 4.53 0.79
CA LYS A 14 -15.57 5.60 1.65
C LYS A 14 -14.22 5.21 2.21
N VAL A 15 -13.22 6.08 2.03
CA VAL A 15 -11.87 5.88 2.56
C VAL A 15 -11.40 7.11 3.32
N LYS A 16 -10.63 6.95 4.40
CA LYS A 16 -10.00 8.08 5.12
C LYS A 16 -8.54 7.84 5.41
N LEU A 17 -7.75 8.91 5.39
CA LEU A 17 -6.46 8.92 6.08
C LEU A 17 -6.70 9.23 7.56
N SER A 18 -5.75 8.86 8.41
CA SER A 18 -5.80 9.21 9.82
C SER A 18 -5.75 10.73 9.99
N GLY A 19 -6.69 11.25 10.79
CA GLY A 19 -6.85 12.68 11.04
C GLY A 19 -7.57 13.44 9.92
N GLU A 20 -8.16 12.76 8.94
CA GLU A 20 -8.94 13.36 7.86
C GLU A 20 -10.37 12.80 7.80
N ASP A 21 -11.24 13.55 7.14
CA ASP A 21 -12.59 13.11 6.80
C ASP A 21 -12.59 12.03 5.71
N TYR A 22 -13.74 11.37 5.55
CA TYR A 22 -13.93 10.38 4.50
C TYR A 22 -13.97 11.02 3.11
N HIS A 23 -13.26 10.38 2.18
CA HIS A 23 -13.33 10.63 0.75
C HIS A 23 -14.14 9.53 0.06
N ASP A 24 -14.93 9.93 -0.93
CA ASP A 24 -15.75 9.02 -1.71
C ASP A 24 -14.98 8.58 -2.97
N ILE A 25 -14.81 7.27 -3.12
CA ILE A 25 -14.38 6.63 -4.35
C ILE A 25 -15.63 6.09 -5.04
N VAL A 26 -16.08 6.79 -6.08
CA VAL A 26 -17.24 6.37 -6.89
C VAL A 26 -16.76 5.46 -8.02
N ILE A 27 -17.43 4.32 -8.17
CA ILE A 27 -17.30 3.40 -9.29
C ILE A 27 -18.61 3.44 -10.07
N ASP A 28 -18.55 3.94 -11.29
CA ASP A 28 -19.64 3.89 -12.26
C ASP A 28 -19.54 2.59 -13.06
N TRP A 29 -20.53 1.71 -12.89
CA TRP A 29 -20.59 0.41 -13.56
C TRP A 29 -21.12 0.50 -14.99
N THR A 30 -21.61 1.67 -15.41
CA THR A 30 -22.05 1.95 -16.78
C THR A 30 -20.92 2.54 -17.63
N ASP A 31 -19.91 3.16 -17.01
CA ASP A 31 -18.71 3.65 -17.68
C ASP A 31 -17.80 2.49 -18.12
N THR A 32 -17.97 2.08 -19.38
CA THR A 32 -17.15 1.06 -20.04
C THR A 32 -15.94 1.63 -20.78
N SER A 33 -15.65 2.93 -20.67
CA SER A 33 -14.51 3.58 -21.34
C SER A 33 -13.15 3.12 -20.80
N GLN A 34 -13.14 2.60 -19.57
CA GLN A 34 -11.96 2.08 -18.90
C GLN A 34 -12.32 0.88 -18.02
N ALA A 35 -11.33 0.08 -17.64
CA ALA A 35 -11.56 -0.99 -16.66
C ALA A 35 -11.99 -0.40 -15.30
N TYR A 36 -13.00 -0.98 -14.65
CA TYR A 36 -13.60 -0.42 -13.44
C TYR A 36 -12.59 -0.22 -12.29
N GLU A 37 -11.59 -1.11 -12.15
CA GLU A 37 -10.54 -0.94 -11.14
C GLU A 37 -9.70 0.33 -11.37
N GLN A 38 -9.61 0.83 -12.60
CA GLN A 38 -8.89 2.07 -12.93
C GLN A 38 -9.59 3.32 -12.44
N GLN A 39 -10.92 3.28 -12.27
CA GLN A 39 -11.66 4.36 -11.62
C GLN A 39 -11.18 4.51 -10.17
N VAL A 40 -11.01 3.40 -9.45
CA VAL A 40 -10.50 3.39 -8.07
C VAL A 40 -9.07 3.95 -8.00
N PHE A 41 -8.16 3.49 -8.86
CA PHE A 41 -6.78 4.00 -8.86
C PHE A 41 -6.71 5.49 -9.20
N SER A 42 -7.58 5.98 -10.08
CA SER A 42 -7.64 7.41 -10.45
C SER A 42 -8.07 8.26 -9.25
N ARG A 43 -9.13 7.84 -8.52
CA ARG A 43 -9.55 8.51 -7.28
C ARG A 43 -8.50 8.42 -6.18
N LEU A 44 -7.82 7.29 -6.02
CA LEU A 44 -6.70 7.17 -5.09
C LEU A 44 -5.56 8.14 -5.43
N ALA A 45 -5.27 8.36 -6.71
CA ALA A 45 -4.28 9.34 -7.15
C ALA A 45 -4.70 10.78 -6.83
N GLU A 46 -6.00 11.12 -6.96
CA GLU A 46 -6.55 12.41 -6.54
C GLU A 46 -6.43 12.60 -5.02
N ILE A 47 -6.87 11.62 -4.23
CA ILE A 47 -6.84 11.66 -2.76
C ILE A 47 -5.40 11.77 -2.26
N SER A 48 -4.47 11.01 -2.85
CA SER A 48 -3.08 10.94 -2.38
C SER A 48 -2.17 12.01 -2.97
N GLY A 49 -2.53 12.56 -4.13
CA GLY A 49 -1.64 13.34 -4.98
C GLY A 49 -0.48 12.55 -5.58
N ILE A 50 -0.47 11.21 -5.47
CA ILE A 50 0.55 10.33 -6.05
C ILE A 50 0.09 9.93 -7.46
N PRO A 51 0.91 10.12 -8.51
CA PRO A 51 0.51 9.75 -9.87
C PRO A 51 0.07 8.28 -9.95
N VAL A 52 -1.01 7.99 -10.67
CA VAL A 52 -1.53 6.62 -10.89
C VAL A 52 -0.41 5.67 -11.30
N LYS A 53 0.48 6.13 -12.19
CA LYS A 53 1.61 5.36 -12.71
C LYS A 53 2.63 4.91 -11.64
N ARG A 54 2.69 5.57 -10.48
CA ARG A 54 3.55 5.23 -9.33
C ARG A 54 2.87 4.29 -8.32
N THR A 55 1.65 3.85 -8.60
CA THR A 55 0.90 2.87 -7.80
C THR A 55 0.81 1.56 -8.57
N TYR A 56 1.26 0.46 -7.99
CA TYR A 56 1.27 -0.84 -8.69
C TYR A 56 0.02 -1.66 -8.40
N ASP A 57 -0.40 -1.70 -7.15
CA ASP A 57 -1.54 -2.49 -6.71
C ASP A 57 -2.25 -1.87 -5.50
N MET A 58 -3.40 -2.46 -5.17
CA MET A 58 -4.09 -2.21 -3.92
C MET A 58 -4.66 -3.51 -3.35
N CYS A 59 -4.92 -3.51 -2.05
CA CYS A 59 -5.47 -4.64 -1.31
C CYS A 59 -6.68 -4.21 -0.49
N PHE A 60 -7.84 -4.82 -0.74
CA PHE A 60 -8.98 -4.77 0.17
C PHE A 60 -8.78 -5.83 1.25
N LEU A 61 -8.61 -5.43 2.50
CA LEU A 61 -8.48 -6.39 3.59
C LEU A 61 -9.85 -6.93 4.01
N THR A 62 -10.03 -8.23 3.90
CA THR A 62 -11.25 -8.94 4.33
C THR A 62 -11.08 -9.62 5.69
N GLY A 63 -9.84 -9.70 6.19
CA GLY A 63 -9.49 -10.13 7.54
C GLY A 63 -7.99 -9.96 7.83
N ILE A 64 -7.53 -10.39 9.00
CA ILE A 64 -6.14 -10.18 9.46
C ILE A 64 -5.09 -10.80 8.52
N TYR A 65 -5.45 -11.88 7.83
CA TYR A 65 -4.56 -12.63 6.93
C TYR A 65 -5.14 -12.79 5.51
N ARG A 66 -6.25 -12.10 5.21
CA ARG A 66 -6.96 -12.25 3.94
C ARG A 66 -7.20 -10.89 3.32
N GLY A 67 -6.95 -10.79 2.03
CA GLY A 67 -7.26 -9.61 1.26
C GLY A 67 -7.38 -9.92 -0.21
N VAL A 68 -8.04 -9.02 -0.91
CA VAL A 68 -8.24 -9.09 -2.36
C VAL A 68 -7.36 -8.07 -3.03
N TRP A 69 -6.47 -8.56 -3.88
CA TRP A 69 -5.48 -7.76 -4.58
C TRP A 69 -6.00 -7.35 -5.95
N LEU A 70 -5.80 -6.08 -6.27
CA LEU A 70 -6.17 -5.49 -7.54
C LEU A 70 -4.95 -4.81 -8.13
N ARG A 71 -4.71 -5.05 -9.42
CA ARG A 71 -3.55 -4.53 -10.12
C ARG A 71 -3.90 -3.27 -10.88
N ASN A 72 -3.02 -2.29 -10.82
CA ASN A 72 -3.12 -1.11 -11.63
C ASN A 72 -2.58 -1.37 -13.05
N LYS A 73 -3.48 -1.43 -14.03
CA LYS A 73 -3.14 -1.58 -15.45
C LYS A 73 -2.45 -0.35 -16.04
N ARG A 74 -2.52 0.81 -15.37
CA ARG A 74 -1.85 2.06 -15.76
C ARG A 74 -0.57 2.34 -14.97
N ALA A 75 -0.07 1.36 -14.21
CA ALA A 75 1.24 1.45 -13.57
C ALA A 75 2.36 1.57 -14.62
N GLU A 76 3.48 2.20 -14.28
CA GLU A 76 4.64 2.17 -15.17
C GLU A 76 5.09 0.72 -15.42
N PRO A 77 5.45 0.34 -16.66
CA PRO A 77 5.85 -1.03 -16.99
C PRO A 77 7.02 -1.54 -16.13
N GLU A 78 7.93 -0.62 -15.77
CA GLU A 78 9.07 -0.88 -14.88
C GLU A 78 8.63 -1.37 -13.50
N LEU A 79 7.42 -1.03 -13.03
CA LEU A 79 6.91 -1.50 -11.75
C LEU A 79 6.38 -2.94 -11.79
N SER A 80 6.27 -3.54 -12.98
CA SER A 80 5.85 -4.94 -13.09
C SER A 80 6.88 -5.85 -12.43
N SER A 81 6.42 -6.70 -11.51
CA SER A 81 7.22 -7.78 -10.95
C SER A 81 6.54 -9.13 -11.22
N ASP A 82 7.32 -10.07 -11.77
CA ASP A 82 6.92 -11.48 -11.92
C ASP A 82 6.93 -12.21 -10.57
N ARG A 83 7.56 -11.58 -9.56
CA ARG A 83 7.37 -11.69 -8.09
C ARG A 83 6.23 -12.56 -7.60
N TYR A 84 5.07 -11.98 -7.87
CA TYR A 84 3.85 -12.20 -7.14
C TYR A 84 2.73 -12.19 -8.16
N LEU A 85 2.65 -13.26 -8.96
CA LEU A 85 1.42 -13.64 -9.65
C LEU A 85 0.42 -14.12 -8.59
N LEU A 86 0.01 -13.21 -7.69
CA LEU A 86 -1.07 -13.48 -6.76
C LEU A 86 -2.34 -13.73 -7.58
N PRO A 87 -3.19 -14.70 -7.17
CA PRO A 87 -4.43 -14.98 -7.86
C PRO A 87 -5.25 -13.69 -7.99
N GLN A 88 -5.36 -13.18 -9.21
CA GLN A 88 -6.14 -12.00 -9.49
C GLN A 88 -7.60 -12.40 -9.49
N ILE A 89 -8.32 -11.91 -8.50
CA ILE A 89 -9.76 -12.04 -8.49
C ILE A 89 -10.29 -10.97 -9.45
N GLY A 90 -11.05 -11.37 -10.47
CA GLY A 90 -11.64 -10.41 -11.41
C GLY A 90 -12.49 -9.37 -10.67
N PHE A 91 -12.27 -8.09 -10.95
CA PHE A 91 -12.94 -6.97 -10.30
C PHE A 91 -14.34 -6.76 -10.91
N ASN A 92 -15.38 -6.86 -10.10
CA ASN A 92 -16.77 -6.68 -10.53
C ASN A 92 -17.64 -6.14 -9.38
N LYS A 93 -18.83 -5.68 -9.75
CA LYS A 93 -19.82 -5.08 -8.83
C LYS A 93 -20.13 -5.95 -7.63
N GLU A 94 -20.51 -7.21 -7.86
CA GLU A 94 -20.88 -8.16 -6.80
C GLU A 94 -19.75 -8.33 -5.78
N LYS A 95 -18.50 -8.45 -6.25
CA LYS A 95 -17.34 -8.60 -5.36
C LYS A 95 -17.06 -7.34 -4.56
N VAL A 96 -17.13 -6.16 -5.18
CA VAL A 96 -16.97 -4.88 -4.45
C VAL A 96 -18.05 -4.74 -3.38
N LEU A 97 -19.31 -5.05 -3.70
CA LEU A 97 -20.40 -5.05 -2.73
C LEU A 97 -20.17 -6.06 -1.59
N ASN A 98 -19.62 -7.23 -1.91
CA ASN A 98 -19.24 -8.23 -0.91
C ASN A 98 -18.08 -7.76 -0.01
N PHE A 99 -17.06 -7.07 -0.57
CA PHE A 99 -15.92 -6.56 0.21
C PHE A 99 -16.30 -5.40 1.11
N THR A 100 -17.21 -4.56 0.65
CA THR A 100 -17.72 -3.40 1.39
C THR A 100 -18.85 -3.80 2.33
N ASN A 101 -19.34 -5.04 2.32
CA ASN A 101 -20.55 -5.45 3.04
C ASN A 101 -21.72 -4.45 2.85
N GLY A 102 -21.76 -3.79 1.68
CA GLY A 102 -22.66 -2.69 1.31
C GLY A 102 -22.42 -1.32 1.96
N HIS A 103 -21.79 -1.22 3.13
CA HIS A 103 -21.68 0.03 3.92
C HIS A 103 -20.40 0.17 4.77
N GLU A 104 -19.42 -0.72 4.62
CA GLU A 104 -18.15 -0.68 5.34
C GLU A 104 -17.28 0.48 4.81
N HIS A 105 -16.73 1.26 5.73
CA HIS A 105 -15.74 2.28 5.42
C HIS A 105 -14.32 1.76 5.66
N PHE A 106 -13.33 2.44 5.09
CA PHE A 106 -11.96 1.98 5.13
C PHE A 106 -10.98 3.07 5.59
N GLY A 107 -10.00 2.68 6.40
CA GLY A 107 -8.76 3.42 6.57
C GLY A 107 -7.85 3.16 5.37
N LEU A 108 -7.29 4.24 4.82
CA LEU A 108 -6.33 4.19 3.73
C LEU A 108 -4.92 4.06 4.29
N SER A 109 -4.29 2.91 4.09
CA SER A 109 -2.92 2.63 4.51
C SER A 109 -1.99 2.58 3.29
N PRO A 110 -1.32 3.68 2.91
CA PRO A 110 -0.29 3.64 1.88
C PRO A 110 0.96 2.90 2.37
N ARG A 111 1.57 2.11 1.49
CA ARG A 111 2.83 1.41 1.78
C ARG A 111 3.82 1.61 0.65
N LEU A 112 5.06 1.93 1.04
CA LEU A 112 6.18 1.92 0.13
C LEU A 112 6.58 0.47 -0.16
N GLN A 113 6.74 0.15 -1.44
CA GLN A 113 7.21 -1.15 -1.90
C GLN A 113 8.34 -0.98 -2.90
N CYS A 114 9.15 -2.03 -3.05
CA CYS A 114 10.25 -2.08 -4.01
C CYS A 114 10.56 -3.54 -4.30
N ASP A 115 10.32 -3.99 -5.54
CA ASP A 115 10.57 -5.37 -5.95
C ASP A 115 11.87 -5.46 -6.75
N ASP A 116 12.09 -6.58 -7.46
CA ASP A 116 13.32 -6.89 -8.22
C ASP A 116 13.48 -6.03 -9.46
N ASN A 117 12.44 -5.28 -9.80
CA ASN A 117 12.52 -4.16 -10.71
C ASN A 117 13.32 -2.97 -10.14
N LYS A 118 13.54 -2.92 -8.82
CA LYS A 118 14.35 -1.92 -8.10
C LYS A 118 13.76 -0.51 -8.13
N HIS A 119 12.47 -0.40 -8.39
CA HIS A 119 11.76 0.87 -8.36
C HIS A 119 10.84 0.94 -7.14
N PHE A 120 10.82 2.09 -6.48
CA PHE A 120 9.84 2.35 -5.45
C PHE A 120 8.47 2.64 -6.06
N TYR A 121 7.45 2.02 -5.48
CA TYR A 121 6.05 2.25 -5.82
C TYR A 121 5.18 2.22 -4.56
N ILE A 122 3.93 2.65 -4.72
CA ILE A 122 2.92 2.57 -3.67
C ILE A 122 2.00 1.38 -3.87
N CYS A 123 1.75 0.69 -2.77
CA CYS A 123 0.63 -0.23 -2.59
C CYS A 123 -0.34 0.39 -1.58
N TYR A 124 -1.63 0.46 -1.93
CA TYR A 124 -2.66 0.91 -0.99
C TYR A 124 -3.34 -0.28 -0.31
N PHE A 125 -3.46 -0.23 1.01
CA PHE A 125 -4.31 -1.13 1.77
C PHE A 125 -5.56 -0.38 2.19
N LEU A 126 -6.73 -0.91 1.82
CA LEU A 126 -8.02 -0.48 2.32
C LEU A 126 -8.33 -1.37 3.52
N VAL A 127 -8.14 -0.80 4.71
CA VAL A 127 -8.29 -1.50 6.00
C VAL A 127 -9.70 -1.23 6.51
N PRO A 128 -10.54 -2.26 6.74
CA PRO A 128 -11.93 -2.04 7.13
C PRO A 128 -11.99 -1.34 8.49
N GLU A 129 -12.97 -0.45 8.67
CA GLU A 129 -13.10 0.40 9.86
C GLU A 129 -13.11 -0.42 11.16
N ARG A 130 -13.74 -1.60 11.16
CA ARG A 130 -13.74 -2.56 12.28
C ARG A 130 -12.37 -3.10 12.69
N SER A 131 -11.34 -2.90 11.86
CA SER A 131 -9.95 -3.31 12.09
C SER A 131 -9.01 -2.12 12.29
N LEU A 132 -9.58 -0.91 12.39
CA LEU A 132 -8.87 0.27 12.82
C LEU A 132 -8.95 0.37 14.35
N ASP A 133 -7.93 0.98 14.92
CA ASP A 133 -7.93 1.42 16.32
C ASP A 133 -7.56 2.91 16.28
N GLU A 134 -8.31 3.74 17.01
CA GLU A 134 -8.14 5.20 17.00
C GLU A 134 -6.95 5.66 17.85
N ILE A 135 -6.50 4.81 18.78
CA ILE A 135 -5.48 5.13 19.78
C ILE A 135 -4.20 4.34 19.52
N GLU A 136 -4.34 3.04 19.26
CA GLU A 136 -3.25 2.13 19.02
C GLU A 136 -3.08 1.84 17.53
N CYS A 137 -1.89 1.37 17.16
CA CYS A 137 -1.66 0.91 15.80
C CYS A 137 -1.92 -0.58 15.69
N THR A 138 -2.63 -0.95 14.64
CA THR A 138 -2.87 -2.34 14.27
C THR A 138 -1.81 -2.84 13.30
N ARG A 139 -1.89 -4.13 12.95
CA ARG A 139 -1.01 -4.74 11.94
C ARG A 139 -1.07 -4.02 10.59
N HIS A 140 -2.23 -3.47 10.25
CA HIS A 140 -2.49 -2.93 8.93
C HIS A 140 -2.69 -1.43 8.89
N PHE A 141 -2.95 -0.78 10.03
CA PHE A 141 -3.19 0.65 10.11
C PHE A 141 -2.53 1.26 11.34
N CYS A 142 -2.01 2.47 11.24
CA CYS A 142 -1.34 3.19 12.31
C CYS A 142 -1.46 4.69 12.06
N HIS A 143 -2.11 5.43 12.96
CA HIS A 143 -2.34 6.87 12.82
C HIS A 143 -1.07 7.70 12.67
N TYR A 144 0.05 7.24 13.26
CA TYR A 144 1.35 7.90 13.11
C TYR A 144 1.95 7.81 11.70
N SER A 145 1.60 6.77 10.92
CA SER A 145 2.13 6.53 9.57
C SER A 145 1.09 6.53 8.45
N ASP A 146 -0.20 6.52 8.77
CA ASP A 146 -1.31 6.51 7.81
C ASP A 146 -2.03 7.86 7.75
N ASN A 147 -1.26 8.93 7.82
CA ASN A 147 -1.74 10.31 7.76
C ASN A 147 -1.15 11.05 6.56
N ARG A 148 -1.66 12.26 6.31
CA ARG A 148 -1.22 13.13 5.21
C ARG A 148 0.26 13.42 5.19
N VAL A 149 0.85 13.69 6.37
CA VAL A 149 2.27 14.04 6.50
C VAL A 149 3.14 12.88 6.02
N PHE A 150 2.82 11.66 6.44
CA PHE A 150 3.54 10.48 6.01
C PHE A 150 3.31 10.17 4.53
N LEU A 151 2.07 10.27 4.04
CA LEU A 151 1.74 10.10 2.62
C LEU A 151 2.54 11.07 1.73
N ASN A 152 2.67 12.34 2.13
CA ASN A 152 3.46 13.32 1.37
C ASN A 152 4.95 12.95 1.30
N ARG A 153 5.50 12.33 2.36
CA ARG A 153 6.87 11.79 2.34
C ARG A 153 6.98 10.60 1.38
N LEU A 154 5.99 9.70 1.39
CA LEU A 154 5.94 8.59 0.43
C LEU A 154 5.87 9.09 -1.01
N LYS A 155 5.02 10.09 -1.28
CA LYS A 155 4.93 10.78 -2.56
C LYS A 155 6.31 11.29 -3.00
N ALA A 156 6.99 12.05 -2.15
CA ALA A 156 8.31 12.60 -2.45
C ALA A 156 9.35 11.52 -2.80
N ILE A 157 9.27 10.33 -2.17
CA ILE A 157 10.16 9.21 -2.47
C ILE A 157 9.85 8.62 -3.85
N VAL A 158 8.58 8.27 -4.11
CA VAL A 158 8.22 7.55 -5.34
C VAL A 158 8.30 8.44 -6.58
N THR A 159 8.18 9.76 -6.44
CA THR A 159 8.31 10.72 -7.55
C THR A 159 9.73 11.27 -7.73
N ASN A 160 10.72 10.82 -6.95
CA ASN A 160 12.10 11.29 -7.07
C ASN A 160 12.86 10.43 -8.08
N ASP A 161 12.88 10.85 -9.35
CA ASP A 161 13.51 10.09 -10.43
C ASP A 161 15.02 9.89 -10.24
N ALA A 162 15.72 10.85 -9.59
CA ALA A 162 17.14 10.72 -9.27
C ALA A 162 17.38 9.61 -8.23
N LEU A 163 16.54 9.55 -7.19
CA LEU A 163 16.57 8.48 -6.20
C LEU A 163 16.25 7.13 -6.83
N GLN A 164 15.19 7.05 -7.64
CA GLN A 164 14.80 5.84 -8.36
C GLN A 164 15.98 5.32 -9.21
N SER A 165 16.65 6.21 -9.95
CA SER A 165 17.81 5.86 -10.78
C SER A 165 18.99 5.36 -9.95
N GLN A 166 19.28 6.01 -8.82
CA GLN A 166 20.34 5.58 -7.90
C GLN A 166 20.05 4.21 -7.29
N MET A 167 18.79 3.95 -6.93
CA MET A 167 18.34 2.66 -6.42
C MET A 167 18.47 1.56 -7.47
N ALA A 168 18.01 1.79 -8.70
CA ALA A 168 18.11 0.82 -9.78
C ALA A 168 19.55 0.34 -10.03
N HIS A 169 20.53 1.23 -9.84
CA HIS A 169 21.95 0.92 -9.94
C HIS A 169 22.50 0.18 -8.71
N LEU A 170 22.14 0.60 -7.49
CA LEU A 170 22.72 0.07 -6.25
C LEU A 170 22.07 -1.22 -5.75
N LEU A 171 20.79 -1.43 -6.06
CA LEU A 171 20.06 -2.62 -5.64
C LEU A 171 20.50 -3.81 -6.50
N VAL A 172 21.03 -4.85 -5.88
CA VAL A 172 21.45 -6.06 -6.59
C VAL A 172 20.23 -6.90 -6.95
N ARG A 173 20.12 -7.36 -8.21
CA ARG A 173 19.10 -8.34 -8.61
C ARG A 173 19.60 -9.75 -8.30
N PRO A 174 18.91 -10.54 -7.47
CA PRO A 174 19.37 -11.87 -7.09
C PRO A 174 19.29 -12.80 -8.30
N ARG A 175 20.32 -13.63 -8.48
CA ARG A 175 20.49 -14.50 -9.67
C ARG A 175 19.71 -15.82 -9.62
N TRP A 176 19.08 -16.20 -8.50
CA TRP A 176 18.50 -17.55 -8.30
C TRP A 176 17.13 -17.52 -7.58
N PRO A 177 16.23 -18.50 -7.86
CA PRO A 177 14.94 -18.61 -7.19
C PRO A 177 15.12 -18.91 -5.69
N PHE A 178 14.33 -18.21 -4.90
CA PHE A 178 14.35 -18.18 -3.43
C PHE A 178 14.07 -19.55 -2.81
N PHE A 179 15.12 -20.33 -2.52
CA PHE A 179 15.02 -21.49 -1.64
C PHE A 179 15.62 -21.27 -0.24
N ASP A 180 16.44 -20.22 -0.03
CA ASP A 180 17.22 -20.05 1.20
C ASP A 180 16.74 -18.95 2.17
N GLY A 181 15.45 -18.61 2.15
CA GLY A 181 14.82 -17.83 3.23
C GLY A 181 15.33 -16.38 3.45
N LEU A 182 16.37 -15.95 2.73
CA LEU A 182 16.86 -14.57 2.71
C LEU A 182 15.83 -13.72 2.00
N ASN A 183 15.25 -12.77 2.72
CA ASN A 183 14.29 -11.86 2.13
C ASN A 183 15.07 -10.82 1.33
N LEU A 184 14.68 -10.60 0.08
CA LEU A 184 15.33 -9.70 -0.86
C LEU A 184 15.54 -8.29 -0.26
N PHE A 185 14.61 -7.89 0.61
CA PHE A 185 14.67 -6.66 1.37
C PHE A 185 15.91 -6.55 2.29
N GLU A 186 16.36 -7.65 2.91
CA GLU A 186 17.52 -7.62 3.83
C GLU A 186 18.81 -7.22 3.12
N LEU A 187 18.98 -7.67 1.87
CA LEU A 187 20.14 -7.31 1.04
C LEU A 187 20.18 -5.81 0.71
N TRP A 188 19.05 -5.12 0.84
CA TRP A 188 18.89 -3.73 0.43
C TRP A 188 18.85 -2.76 1.61
N PHE A 189 19.00 -3.24 2.85
CA PHE A 189 18.92 -2.40 4.06
C PHE A 189 19.95 -1.29 4.08
N ASP A 190 21.20 -1.58 3.74
CA ASP A 190 22.26 -0.57 3.79
C ASP A 190 22.02 0.53 2.76
N THR A 191 21.51 0.16 1.58
CA THR A 191 21.07 1.13 0.57
C THR A 191 19.90 1.96 1.11
N TYR A 192 18.86 1.34 1.67
CA TYR A 192 17.71 2.06 2.21
C TYR A 192 18.08 2.98 3.38
N ARG A 193 19.06 2.60 4.22
CA ARG A 193 19.60 3.46 5.29
C ARG A 193 20.37 4.63 4.72
N ARG A 194 21.25 4.40 3.73
CA ARG A 194 22.05 5.43 3.07
C ARG A 194 21.18 6.57 2.53
N PHE A 195 20.00 6.25 2.00
CA PHE A 195 19.06 7.23 1.46
C PHE A 195 17.92 7.61 2.40
N ASN A 196 17.97 7.18 3.67
CA ASN A 196 16.95 7.46 4.68
C ASN A 196 15.52 7.02 4.29
N VAL A 197 15.40 5.95 3.48
CA VAL A 197 14.13 5.38 3.02
C VAL A 197 13.64 4.27 3.96
N MET A 198 14.55 3.65 4.73
CA MET A 198 14.24 2.47 5.54
C MET A 198 13.08 2.68 6.53
N GLN A 199 12.97 3.87 7.12
CA GLN A 199 11.89 4.24 8.05
C GLN A 199 10.50 4.32 7.41
N TYR A 200 10.43 4.51 6.09
CA TYR A 200 9.18 4.55 5.34
C TYR A 200 8.79 3.18 4.80
N TYR A 201 9.77 2.29 4.66
CA TYR A 201 9.59 0.92 4.23
C TYR A 201 9.12 0.02 5.39
N TYR A 202 9.71 0.18 6.57
CA TYR A 202 9.35 -0.57 7.78
C TYR A 202 8.45 0.27 8.68
N ARG A 203 7.18 -0.13 8.82
CA ARG A 203 6.29 0.42 9.85
C ARG A 203 6.86 0.09 11.22
N THR A 204 7.50 1.07 11.84
CA THR A 204 7.96 0.92 13.21
C THR A 204 6.79 1.15 14.16
N CYS A 205 5.87 0.19 14.22
CA CYS A 205 4.88 0.16 15.30
C CYS A 205 4.99 -1.10 16.16
N TYR A 206 4.89 -0.90 17.47
CA TYR A 206 5.41 -1.76 18.54
C TYR A 206 4.87 -3.21 18.49
N LEU A 207 3.62 -3.41 18.06
CA LEU A 207 3.02 -4.75 17.91
C LEU A 207 3.62 -5.57 16.76
N TYR A 208 3.91 -4.95 15.61
CA TYR A 208 4.63 -5.60 14.51
C TYR A 208 6.07 -5.94 14.92
N HIS A 209 6.68 -5.07 15.74
CA HIS A 209 8.01 -5.32 16.32
C HIS A 209 8.05 -6.52 17.26
N ILE A 210 7.04 -6.75 18.10
CA ILE A 210 7.00 -7.91 19.01
C ILE A 210 6.89 -9.22 18.22
N LEU A 211 6.04 -9.26 17.20
CA LEU A 211 5.88 -10.46 16.35
C LEU A 211 7.12 -10.74 15.49
N GLN A 212 7.84 -9.71 15.02
CA GLN A 212 9.10 -9.87 14.28
C GLN A 212 10.30 -10.20 15.20
N LYS A 213 10.30 -9.75 16.47
CA LYS A 213 11.38 -9.97 17.45
C LYS A 213 11.67 -11.46 17.70
N GLN A 214 10.66 -12.32 17.61
CA GLN A 214 10.84 -13.76 17.83
C GLN A 214 11.54 -14.47 16.66
N LYS A 215 11.54 -13.89 15.45
CA LYS A 215 12.06 -14.56 14.25
C LYS A 215 13.35 -13.97 13.69
N TYR A 216 13.68 -12.70 13.99
CA TYR A 216 14.80 -12.01 13.36
C TYR A 216 15.54 -11.03 14.30
N ARG A 217 16.46 -11.55 15.12
CA ARG A 217 17.24 -10.78 16.13
C ARG A 217 18.20 -9.72 15.56
N SER A 218 18.55 -9.74 14.27
CA SER A 218 19.49 -8.77 13.65
C SER A 218 18.82 -7.50 13.09
N ARG A 219 17.49 -7.39 13.14
CA ARG A 219 16.69 -6.37 12.43
C ARG A 219 16.32 -5.13 13.28
N TYR A 220 17.10 -4.81 14.31
CA TYR A 220 16.80 -3.68 15.19
C TYR A 220 17.26 -2.36 14.57
N VAL A 221 16.31 -1.50 14.22
CA VAL A 221 16.53 -0.07 14.04
C VAL A 221 15.81 0.62 15.21
N PRO A 222 16.52 1.21 16.18
CA PRO A 222 15.87 1.91 17.28
C PRO A 222 14.98 3.05 16.75
N PRO A 223 13.77 3.24 17.29
CA PRO A 223 12.90 4.37 16.94
C PRO A 223 13.55 5.75 17.13
N GLN A 224 14.65 5.83 17.90
CA GLN A 224 15.20 7.08 18.43
C GLN A 224 16.32 7.72 17.57
N LEU A 225 16.81 7.07 16.52
CA LEU A 225 17.96 7.62 15.76
C LEU A 225 17.60 8.49 14.56
N TYR A 226 16.36 8.45 14.04
CA TYR A 226 16.03 9.06 12.74
C TYR A 226 14.79 9.99 12.77
N MET A 227 14.05 10.03 13.88
CA MET A 227 12.96 10.99 14.11
C MET A 227 13.40 12.24 14.88
N ARG A 228 14.71 12.54 14.94
CA ARG A 228 15.14 13.88 15.33
C ARG A 228 14.81 14.82 14.17
N THR A 229 13.65 15.45 14.25
CA THR A 229 13.45 16.77 13.65
C THR A 229 14.65 17.61 14.06
N HIS A 230 15.39 18.12 13.07
CA HIS A 230 16.37 19.17 13.29
C HIS A 230 15.70 20.27 14.13
N GLY A 231 16.25 20.52 15.32
CA GLY A 231 16.16 21.83 15.95
C GLY A 231 17.13 22.79 15.29
#